data_AF-A0A7C5YXS9-F1
#
_entry.id   AF-A0A7C5YXS9-F1
#
_cell.length_a   1.000
_cell.length_b   1.000
_cell.length_c   1.000
_cell.angle_alpha   90.00
_cell.angle_beta   90.00
_cell.angle_gamma   90.00
#
_symmetry.space_group_name_H-M   'P 1'
#
loop_
_entity.id
_entity.type
_entity.pdbx_description
1 polymer ?
#
loop_
_entity_poly.entity_id
_entity_poly.type
_entity_poly.pdbx_seq_one_letter_code
_entity_poly.pdbx_strand_id
1 'polypeptide(L)'
;MARISQLIRKPRKKVTKKSRYIDISYDYNSLKGRYKKRKNPFKRGVCLVVRTMTPKKPNSALRKIARVRLSNKQVVTAYIPGEGHNLQEHSIVLVRAGRVRDLPGVKYHIVRGKYDTAGVQNRKKARSRYGVKKSAASETSESVESKSTEQAGEGSASNT
;
A
#
# COMPACT_ATOMS: atom_id res chain seq x y z
N MET A 1 -5.87 48.03 -16.97
CA MET A 1 -6.98 47.11 -17.32
C MET A 1 -7.03 46.96 -18.84
N ALA A 2 -7.22 45.76 -19.40
CA ALA A 2 -7.21 45.57 -20.86
C ALA A 2 -8.54 46.02 -21.50
N ARG A 3 -8.50 46.63 -22.69
CA ARG A 3 -9.70 47.05 -23.44
C ARG A 3 -10.50 45.84 -23.94
N ILE A 4 -11.82 45.99 -24.07
CA ILE A 4 -12.73 44.92 -24.54
C ILE A 4 -12.32 44.41 -25.94
N SER A 5 -11.94 45.30 -26.86
CA SER A 5 -11.45 44.93 -28.19
C SER A 5 -10.16 44.07 -28.16
N GLN A 6 -9.31 44.23 -27.13
CA GLN A 6 -8.13 43.39 -26.94
C GLN A 6 -8.52 41.99 -26.46
N LEU A 7 -9.56 41.85 -25.64
CA LEU A 7 -10.09 40.56 -25.19
C LEU A 7 -10.83 39.82 -26.31
N ILE A 8 -11.50 40.54 -27.21
CA ILE A 8 -12.13 39.97 -28.41
C ILE A 8 -11.06 39.38 -29.35
N ARG A 9 -9.97 40.13 -29.60
CA ARG A 9 -8.86 39.66 -30.46
C ARG A 9 -7.98 38.60 -29.81
N LYS A 10 -7.79 38.65 -28.49
CA LYS A 10 -6.96 37.72 -27.72
C LYS A 10 -7.70 37.28 -26.45
N PRO A 11 -8.54 36.23 -26.53
CA PRO A 11 -9.29 35.76 -25.38
C PRO A 11 -8.35 35.25 -24.28
N ARG A 12 -8.72 35.48 -23.02
CA ARG A 12 -7.95 34.98 -21.87
C ARG A 12 -7.99 33.45 -21.87
N LYS A 13 -6.81 32.83 -21.92
CA LYS A 13 -6.67 31.37 -21.78
C LYS A 13 -6.67 30.98 -20.30
N LYS A 14 -7.46 29.97 -19.95
CA LYS A 14 -7.43 29.37 -18.61
C LYS A 14 -6.11 28.61 -18.43
N VAL A 15 -5.38 28.89 -17.36
CA VAL A 15 -4.16 28.15 -17.02
C VAL A 15 -4.53 26.73 -16.57
N THR A 16 -4.03 25.72 -17.25
CA THR A 16 -4.26 24.32 -16.88
C THR A 16 -3.19 23.83 -15.90
N LYS A 17 -3.60 23.06 -14.88
CA LYS A 17 -2.68 22.47 -13.90
C LYS A 17 -2.49 20.98 -14.20
N LYS A 18 -1.24 20.52 -14.15
CA LYS A 18 -0.93 19.09 -14.27
C LYS A 18 -1.23 18.37 -12.96
N SER A 19 -1.75 17.14 -13.05
CA SER A 19 -1.87 16.28 -11.87
C SER A 19 -0.48 15.94 -11.36
N ARG A 20 -0.33 15.87 -10.03
CA ARG A 20 0.91 15.40 -9.38
C ARG A 20 1.10 13.89 -9.51
N TYR A 21 0.01 13.16 -9.79
CA TYR A 21 -0.06 11.70 -9.79
C TYR A 21 -0.33 11.21 -11.22
N ILE A 22 0.63 11.45 -12.09
CA ILE A 22 0.56 11.10 -13.51
C ILE A 22 0.61 9.58 -13.66
N ASP A 23 1.42 8.90 -12.83
CA ASP A 23 1.76 7.50 -13.06
C ASP A 23 0.58 6.54 -12.86
N ILE A 24 -0.35 6.86 -11.97
CA ILE A 24 -1.57 6.05 -11.75
C ILE A 24 -2.66 6.36 -12.80
N SER A 25 -2.59 7.52 -13.46
CA SER A 25 -3.65 8.04 -14.33
C SER A 25 -3.70 7.44 -15.74
N TYR A 26 -2.80 6.52 -16.07
CA TYR A 26 -2.77 5.85 -17.37
C TYR A 26 -3.03 4.36 -17.23
N ASP A 27 -3.82 3.81 -18.13
CA ASP A 27 -3.93 2.38 -18.40
C ASP A 27 -3.10 2.03 -19.62
N TYR A 28 -2.51 0.84 -19.62
CA TYR A 28 -1.80 0.31 -20.78
C TYR A 28 -2.72 -0.68 -21.50
N ASN A 29 -2.95 -0.45 -22.79
CA ASN A 29 -3.69 -1.37 -23.64
C ASN A 29 -2.69 -2.32 -24.33
N SER A 30 -2.71 -3.60 -23.95
CA SER A 30 -1.78 -4.60 -24.50
C SER A 30 -2.05 -4.92 -25.98
N LEU A 31 -3.30 -4.88 -26.43
CA LEU A 31 -3.66 -5.18 -27.83
C LEU A 31 -3.20 -4.09 -28.80
N LYS A 32 -3.34 -2.83 -28.39
CA LYS A 32 -3.01 -1.66 -29.22
C LYS A 32 -1.63 -1.08 -28.92
N GLY A 33 -0.94 -1.58 -27.89
CA GLY A 33 0.35 -1.07 -27.42
C GLY A 33 0.35 0.38 -26.92
N ARG A 34 -0.83 0.95 -26.60
CA ARG A 34 -0.99 2.40 -26.31
C ARG A 34 -1.38 2.67 -24.86
N TYR A 35 -0.93 3.80 -24.33
CA TYR A 35 -1.38 4.33 -23.05
C TYR A 35 -2.66 5.14 -23.21
N LYS A 36 -3.69 4.84 -22.43
CA LYS A 36 -4.94 5.60 -22.38
C LYS A 36 -5.10 6.25 -21.01
N LYS A 37 -5.33 7.56 -20.99
CA LYS A 37 -5.59 8.29 -19.74
C LYS A 37 -6.96 7.89 -19.18
N ARG A 38 -6.99 7.46 -17.92
CA ARG A 38 -8.19 7.09 -17.17
C ARG A 38 -8.06 7.59 -15.74
N LYS A 39 -9.19 8.01 -15.14
CA LYS A 39 -9.19 8.51 -13.76
C LYS A 39 -9.23 7.31 -12.81
N ASN A 40 -8.06 6.84 -12.41
CA ASN A 40 -7.93 5.72 -11.47
C ASN A 40 -7.55 6.25 -10.07
N PRO A 41 -8.35 5.95 -9.03
CA PRO A 41 -7.98 6.29 -7.65
C PRO A 41 -6.88 5.37 -7.09
N PHE A 42 -6.86 4.11 -7.55
CA PHE A 42 -5.92 3.07 -7.12
C PHE A 42 -5.43 2.27 -8.33
N LYS A 43 -4.24 1.67 -8.23
CA LYS A 43 -3.71 0.78 -9.26
C LYS A 43 -2.93 -0.38 -8.63
N ARG A 44 -3.18 -1.59 -9.13
CA ARG A 44 -2.46 -2.80 -8.73
C ARG A 44 -1.03 -2.75 -9.29
N GLY A 45 -0.08 -3.29 -8.54
CA GLY A 45 1.29 -3.48 -8.99
C GLY A 45 2.00 -4.61 -8.24
N VAL A 46 3.20 -4.93 -8.70
CA VAL A 46 4.09 -5.95 -8.14
C VAL A 46 5.31 -5.25 -7.54
N CYS A 47 5.68 -5.61 -6.32
CA CYS A 47 6.91 -5.14 -5.68
C CYS A 47 8.13 -5.70 -6.41
N LEU A 48 9.02 -4.82 -6.85
CA LEU A 48 10.32 -5.19 -7.41
C LEU A 48 11.36 -5.30 -6.31
N VAL A 49 11.43 -4.29 -5.43
CA VAL A 49 12.41 -4.23 -4.34
C VAL A 49 11.75 -3.57 -3.15
N VAL A 50 11.91 -4.17 -1.98
CA VAL A 50 11.51 -3.59 -0.69
C VAL A 50 12.76 -3.12 0.03
N ARG A 51 12.80 -1.84 0.43
CA ARG A 51 13.98 -1.25 1.08
C ARG A 51 13.61 -0.11 2.02
N THR A 52 14.58 0.39 2.76
CA THR A 52 14.42 1.59 3.59
C THR A 52 15.07 2.80 2.91
N MET A 53 14.57 4.00 3.21
CA MET A 53 15.17 5.28 2.78
C MET A 53 15.23 6.24 3.95
N THR A 54 16.29 7.04 4.00
CA THR A 54 16.42 8.16 4.94
C THR A 54 15.61 9.38 4.44
N PRO A 55 14.94 10.10 5.34
CA PRO A 55 14.20 11.32 5.01
C PRO A 55 15.14 12.50 4.71
N LYS A 56 14.57 13.59 4.17
CA LYS A 56 15.25 14.88 4.11
C LYS A 56 15.48 15.42 5.53
N LYS A 57 16.61 16.10 5.74
CA LYS A 57 16.85 16.97 6.91
C LYS A 57 15.64 17.92 7.07
N PRO A 58 15.14 18.21 8.28
CA PRO A 58 15.73 18.01 9.61
C PRO A 58 15.42 16.66 10.27
N ASN A 59 14.58 15.84 9.65
CA ASN A 59 14.10 14.61 10.27
C ASN A 59 15.14 13.49 10.18
N SER A 60 15.14 12.59 11.17
CA SER A 60 15.91 11.35 11.18
C SER A 60 14.97 10.17 11.43
N ALA A 61 15.05 9.14 10.59
CA ALA A 61 14.34 7.86 10.72
C ALA A 61 14.68 6.96 9.52
N LEU A 62 14.36 5.66 9.61
CA LEU A 62 14.29 4.78 8.45
C LEU A 62 12.84 4.67 7.99
N ARG A 63 12.56 5.09 6.75
CA ARG A 63 11.23 5.00 6.15
C ARG A 63 11.17 3.79 5.22
N LYS A 64 10.22 2.88 5.46
CA LYS A 64 10.01 1.68 4.64
C LYS A 64 9.33 2.06 3.31
N ILE A 65 9.93 1.63 2.21
CA ILE A 65 9.45 1.89 0.87
C ILE A 65 9.50 0.61 0.01
N ALA A 66 8.73 0.61 -1.07
CA ALA A 66 8.81 -0.39 -2.12
C ALA A 66 8.93 0.28 -3.49
N ARG A 67 9.80 -0.26 -4.34
CA ARG A 67 9.72 -0.02 -5.79
C ARG A 67 8.65 -0.96 -6.34
N VAL A 68 7.65 -0.42 -7.01
CA VAL A 68 6.48 -1.16 -7.48
C VAL A 68 6.32 -0.94 -8.97
N ARG A 69 6.17 -2.02 -9.73
CA ARG A 69 5.76 -1.99 -11.13
C ARG A 69 4.24 -2.05 -11.22
N LEU A 70 3.61 -0.97 -11.66
CA LEU A 70 2.16 -0.86 -11.80
C LEU A 70 1.66 -1.65 -13.02
N SER A 71 0.35 -1.92 -13.06
CA SER A 71 -0.30 -2.62 -14.18
C SER A 71 -0.14 -1.92 -15.54
N ASN A 72 0.14 -0.61 -15.53
CA ASN A 72 0.44 0.15 -16.74
C ASN A 72 1.94 0.16 -17.08
N LYS A 73 2.72 -0.83 -16.60
CA LYS A 73 4.17 -0.99 -16.83
C LYS A 73 5.06 0.12 -16.24
N GLN A 74 4.52 1.16 -15.62
CA GLN A 74 5.31 2.21 -15.00
C GLN A 74 5.84 1.76 -13.63
N VAL A 75 7.09 2.14 -13.35
CA VAL A 75 7.74 1.82 -12.08
C VAL A 75 7.69 3.04 -11.18
N VAL A 76 7.15 2.87 -9.98
CA VAL A 76 6.96 3.94 -9.00
C VAL A 76 7.54 3.53 -7.65
N THR A 77 7.94 4.52 -6.86
CA THR A 77 8.32 4.29 -5.46
C THR A 77 7.13 4.63 -4.56
N ALA A 78 6.71 3.67 -3.75
CA ALA A 78 5.59 3.79 -2.85
C ALA A 78 6.02 3.60 -1.38
N TYR A 79 5.45 4.40 -0.49
CA TYR A 79 5.65 4.30 0.95
C TYR A 79 4.78 3.19 1.55
N ILE A 80 5.33 2.45 2.50
CA ILE A 80 4.62 1.41 3.25
C ILE A 80 4.19 1.99 4.60
N PRO A 81 2.90 2.30 4.80
CA PRO A 81 2.43 2.96 6.00
C PRO A 81 2.30 1.99 7.18
N GLY A 82 2.57 2.48 8.39
CA GLY A 82 2.41 1.75 9.65
C GLY A 82 3.68 1.06 10.15
N GLU A 83 3.58 0.47 11.33
CA GLU A 83 4.61 -0.36 11.96
C GLU A 83 4.58 -1.77 11.38
N GLY A 84 5.77 -2.38 11.22
CA GLY A 84 5.90 -3.67 10.53
C GLY A 84 5.39 -3.69 9.08
N HIS A 85 5.72 -4.75 8.36
CA HIS A 85 5.11 -5.16 7.09
C HIS A 85 5.61 -6.55 6.73
N ASN A 86 4.85 -7.26 5.89
CA ASN A 86 5.12 -8.61 5.43
C ASN A 86 5.52 -8.67 3.95
N LEU A 87 5.81 -7.52 3.31
CA LEU A 87 6.09 -7.48 1.88
C LEU A 87 7.50 -7.94 1.57
N GLN A 88 7.60 -8.73 0.52
CA GLN A 88 8.84 -9.21 -0.06
C GLN A 88 8.88 -8.80 -1.54
N GLU A 89 9.93 -9.22 -2.24
CA GLU A 89 9.96 -9.13 -3.69
C GLU A 89 8.80 -9.95 -4.28
N HIS A 90 8.27 -9.49 -5.42
CA HIS A 90 7.12 -10.08 -6.12
C HIS A 90 5.76 -10.04 -5.42
N SER A 91 5.67 -9.53 -4.18
CA SER A 91 4.37 -9.32 -3.54
C SER A 91 3.48 -8.37 -4.36
N ILE A 92 2.21 -8.74 -4.49
CA ILE A 92 1.18 -7.97 -5.17
C ILE A 92 0.61 -6.95 -4.19
N VAL A 93 0.56 -5.69 -4.62
CA VAL A 93 0.12 -4.57 -3.78
C VAL A 93 -0.87 -3.66 -4.50
N LEU A 94 -1.70 -2.97 -3.72
CA LEU A 94 -2.54 -1.87 -4.21
C LEU A 94 -1.88 -0.53 -3.88
N VAL A 95 -1.67 0.30 -4.90
CA VAL A 95 -1.04 1.62 -4.75
C VAL A 95 -2.09 2.72 -4.88
N ARG A 96 -1.98 3.74 -4.03
CA ARG A 96 -2.81 4.95 -4.04
C ARG A 96 -1.97 6.21 -4.15
N ALA A 97 -2.59 7.27 -4.65
CA ALA A 97 -1.99 8.61 -4.63
C ALA A 97 -1.77 9.12 -3.20
N GLY A 98 -0.57 9.64 -2.93
CA GLY A 98 -0.25 10.33 -1.69
C GLY A 98 1.25 10.58 -1.56
N ARG A 99 1.64 11.86 -1.53
CA ARG A 99 3.05 12.22 -1.39
C ARG A 99 3.46 12.20 0.08
N VAL A 100 4.54 11.48 0.38
CA VAL A 100 5.25 11.64 1.66
C VAL A 100 6.09 12.90 1.57
N ARG A 101 5.88 13.85 2.49
CA ARG A 101 6.57 15.15 2.45
C ARG A 101 8.07 15.00 2.69
N ASP A 102 8.42 14.11 3.61
CA ASP A 102 9.77 13.87 4.11
C ASP A 102 10.69 13.20 3.09
N LEU A 103 10.15 12.38 2.19
CA LEU A 103 10.95 11.58 1.26
C LEU A 103 10.98 12.23 -0.14
N PRO A 104 12.16 12.38 -0.75
CA PRO A 104 12.26 12.79 -2.14
C PRO A 104 11.75 11.67 -3.05
N GLY A 105 10.98 12.02 -4.08
CA GLY A 105 10.54 11.07 -5.11
C GLY A 105 9.40 10.10 -4.72
N VAL A 106 9.03 10.00 -3.43
CA VAL A 106 7.98 9.08 -2.98
C VAL A 106 6.60 9.75 -3.01
N LYS A 107 5.91 9.56 -4.14
CA LYS A 107 4.60 10.19 -4.44
C LYS A 107 3.39 9.32 -4.14
N TYR A 108 3.61 8.07 -3.74
CA TYR A 108 2.55 7.07 -3.60
C TYR A 108 2.60 6.36 -2.26
N HIS A 109 1.47 5.80 -1.85
CA HIS A 109 1.37 4.90 -0.70
C HIS A 109 0.83 3.55 -1.12
N ILE A 110 1.29 2.50 -0.45
CA ILE A 110 0.65 1.20 -0.48
C ILE A 110 -0.57 1.22 0.46
N VAL A 111 -1.68 0.66 0.00
CA VAL A 111 -2.88 0.41 0.81
C VAL A 111 -2.64 -0.85 1.63
N ARG A 112 -2.95 -0.82 2.94
CA ARG A 112 -2.80 -1.99 3.83
C ARG A 112 -4.08 -2.82 3.84
N GLY A 113 -3.95 -4.13 4.06
CA GLY A 113 -5.08 -5.06 4.17
C GLY A 113 -5.69 -5.43 2.82
N LYS A 114 -4.94 -5.26 1.71
CA LYS A 114 -5.40 -5.64 0.37
C LYS A 114 -4.28 -6.29 -0.44
N TYR A 115 -4.62 -7.32 -1.21
CA TYR A 115 -3.64 -8.24 -1.83
C TYR A 115 -2.70 -8.78 -0.75
N ASP A 116 -1.40 -8.85 -1.02
CA ASP A 116 -0.43 -9.50 -0.13
C ASP A 116 -0.02 -8.61 1.05
N THR A 117 -0.54 -7.39 1.13
CA THR A 117 -0.25 -6.46 2.23
C THR A 117 -1.10 -6.78 3.46
N ALA A 118 -0.48 -7.35 4.50
CA ALA A 118 -1.16 -7.56 5.76
C ALA A 118 -1.47 -6.23 6.48
N GLY A 119 -2.49 -6.24 7.34
CA GLY A 119 -2.77 -5.13 8.25
C GLY A 119 -1.62 -4.86 9.22
N VAL A 120 -1.67 -3.77 9.96
CA VAL A 120 -0.74 -3.53 11.07
C VAL A 120 -1.23 -4.29 12.30
N GLN A 121 -0.37 -5.12 12.90
CA GLN A 121 -0.74 -5.89 14.09
C GLN A 121 -1.05 -4.96 15.29
N ASN A 122 -1.96 -5.39 16.16
CA ASN A 122 -2.28 -4.76 17.44
C ASN A 122 -2.71 -3.28 17.40
N ARG A 123 -3.07 -2.76 16.22
CA ARG A 123 -3.51 -1.37 16.09
C ARG A 123 -4.95 -1.20 16.57
N LYS A 124 -5.15 -0.54 17.70
CA LYS A 124 -6.50 -0.27 18.26
C LYS A 124 -7.16 1.00 17.67
N LYS A 125 -6.37 2.02 17.32
CA LYS A 125 -6.82 3.32 16.77
C LYS A 125 -6.56 3.44 15.25
N ALA A 126 -7.45 4.13 14.53
CA ALA A 126 -7.36 4.37 13.08
C ALA A 126 -7.25 3.08 12.22
N ARG A 127 -7.93 2.01 12.66
CA ARG A 127 -7.88 0.65 12.10
C ARG A 127 -8.18 0.56 10.61
N SER A 128 -9.18 1.31 10.14
CA SER A 128 -9.62 1.32 8.75
C SER A 128 -8.52 1.72 7.76
N ARG A 129 -7.61 2.61 8.16
CA ARG A 129 -6.52 3.08 7.30
C ARG A 129 -5.35 2.09 7.20
N TYR A 130 -5.19 1.25 8.21
CA TYR A 130 -4.08 0.29 8.32
C TYR A 130 -4.53 -1.17 8.11
N GLY A 131 -5.74 -1.38 7.60
CA GLY A 131 -6.23 -2.70 7.19
C GLY A 131 -6.53 -3.65 8.36
N VAL A 132 -6.95 -3.12 9.51
CA VAL A 132 -7.24 -3.91 10.72
C VAL A 132 -8.74 -4.01 10.93
N LYS A 133 -9.26 -5.23 11.09
CA LYS A 133 -10.68 -5.47 11.39
C LYS A 133 -11.02 -4.98 12.80
N LYS A 134 -12.32 -4.79 13.10
CA LYS A 134 -12.76 -4.57 14.48
C LYS A 134 -12.69 -5.92 15.16
N SER A 135 -11.90 -6.03 16.22
CA SER A 135 -12.06 -7.13 17.15
C SER A 135 -13.48 -6.99 17.72
N ALA A 136 -14.35 -7.96 17.41
CA ALA A 136 -15.44 -8.27 18.34
C ALA A 136 -14.75 -8.58 19.68
N ALA A 137 -15.33 -8.15 20.80
CA ALA A 137 -14.75 -8.48 22.09
C ALA A 137 -14.54 -10.01 22.17
N SER A 138 -13.31 -10.45 22.50
CA SER A 138 -12.99 -11.77 23.04
C SER A 138 -13.74 -12.98 22.46
N GLU A 139 -13.29 -13.54 21.33
CA GLU A 139 -13.56 -14.96 21.04
C GLU A 139 -12.32 -15.60 20.39
N THR A 140 -11.86 -16.69 21.00
CA THR A 140 -10.88 -17.69 20.53
C THR A 140 -9.38 -17.35 20.60
N SER A 141 -8.77 -17.44 21.80
CA SER A 141 -7.34 -17.79 21.93
C SER A 141 -7.00 -18.50 23.25
N GLU A 142 -7.87 -19.40 23.72
CA GLU A 142 -7.59 -20.39 24.76
C GLU A 142 -8.13 -21.75 24.28
N SER A 143 -7.46 -22.40 23.32
CA SER A 143 -7.81 -23.79 22.96
C SER A 143 -6.70 -24.59 22.25
N VAL A 144 -5.43 -24.17 22.33
CA VAL A 144 -4.32 -24.94 21.71
C VAL A 144 -3.34 -25.53 22.74
N GLU A 145 -3.56 -25.33 24.04
CA GLU A 145 -2.65 -25.82 25.08
C GLU A 145 -3.36 -26.79 26.04
N SER A 146 -3.90 -27.89 25.50
CA SER A 146 -4.35 -29.06 26.29
C SER A 146 -4.55 -30.33 25.44
N LYS A 147 -3.52 -30.76 24.70
CA LYS A 147 -3.39 -32.16 24.26
C LYS A 147 -1.93 -32.60 24.28
N SER A 148 -1.36 -32.67 25.49
CA SER A 148 -0.08 -33.36 25.70
C SER A 148 0.12 -33.83 27.16
N THR A 149 -0.95 -34.27 27.83
CA THR A 149 -0.82 -34.98 29.12
C THR A 149 -1.94 -36.01 29.25
N GLU A 150 -1.80 -37.16 28.59
CA GLU A 150 -2.48 -38.41 28.98
C GLU A 150 -1.84 -39.58 28.21
N GLN A 151 -0.69 -40.03 28.69
CA GLN A 151 -0.19 -41.39 28.50
C GLN A 151 0.61 -41.80 29.75
N ALA A 152 -0.14 -42.04 30.81
CA ALA A 152 0.15 -42.97 31.90
C ALA A 152 -1.23 -43.59 32.21
N GLY A 153 -1.46 -44.88 32.37
CA GLY A 153 -0.64 -46.07 32.43
C GLY A 153 -1.57 -47.14 33.00
N GLU A 154 -1.90 -48.16 32.22
CA GLU A 154 -2.65 -49.36 32.63
C GLU A 154 -2.15 -50.50 31.71
N GLY A 155 -1.79 -51.69 32.15
CA GLY A 155 -1.74 -52.28 33.46
C GLY A 155 -0.94 -53.58 33.40
N SER A 156 -0.34 -53.95 34.53
CA SER A 156 0.13 -55.29 34.82
C SER A 156 -1.06 -56.19 35.18
N ALA A 157 -1.13 -57.39 34.58
CA ALA A 157 -1.56 -58.63 35.25
C ALA A 157 -1.53 -59.79 34.25
N SER A 158 -0.42 -60.53 34.29
CA SER A 158 -0.31 -61.91 33.83
C SER A 158 -1.15 -62.82 34.73
N ASN A 159 -2.08 -63.58 34.14
CA ASN A 159 -2.62 -64.79 34.74
C ASN A 159 -2.96 -65.76 33.61
N THR A 160 -2.00 -66.64 33.28
CA THR A 160 -2.09 -68.08 32.93
C THR A 160 -0.68 -68.53 32.56
#